data_AF-A0A519L6F5-F1
#
_entry.id   AF-A0A519L6F5-F1
#
_cell.length_a   1.000
_cell.length_b   1.000
_cell.length_c   1.000
_cell.angle_alpha   90.00
_cell.angle_beta   90.00
_cell.angle_gamma   90.00
#
_symmetry.space_group_name_H-M   'P 1'
#
loop_
_entity.id
_entity.type
_entity.pdbx_description
1 polymer ?
#
loop_
_entity_poly.entity_id
_entity_poly.type
_entity_poly.pdbx_seq_one_letter_code
_entity_poly.pdbx_strand_id
1 'polypeptide(L)'
;MNEIYNINDLKELKGFLERQSNQDKVRENLFSEFLRYADYKNVSEWNRAVKICESLAILGWGEYEPLEALRGMFFNGNPTTFFLNKFGECRFVDAVWSKRTTGFTMEQGRTSYHVSPNQTDKKQTTLWDYKTKEDIQDIKIESQRNWTPKNPVWFERGISNCYESSKLFLESVDKELQPLLKEKMHPEKYGTAINRIIINHSHSYYDHAHCKTNYIISESDGKLTNQKAWEDLHEMYPKKEIEENGYYLRNRLVYGPFRTDTGKVNIDIHFEKTFSELSYHEQKEQFTEYALTALNTIADKLKKKKFDYNFDLMIEDFTKLINEWKA
;
A
#
# COMPACT_ATOMS: atom_id res chain seq x y z
N MET A 1 -15.67 19.46 -19.64
CA MET A 1 -14.53 18.81 -18.93
C MET A 1 -13.92 19.70 -17.87
N ASN A 2 -13.66 20.99 -18.12
CA ASN A 2 -13.05 21.90 -17.11
C ASN A 2 -13.74 21.93 -15.73
N GLU A 3 -15.03 21.61 -15.66
CA GLU A 3 -15.78 21.54 -14.41
C GLU A 3 -15.22 20.52 -13.40
N ILE A 4 -14.61 19.42 -13.85
CA ILE A 4 -14.06 18.39 -12.94
C ILE A 4 -12.98 18.96 -12.00
N TYR A 5 -12.27 20.00 -12.44
CA TYR A 5 -11.20 20.63 -11.65
C TYR A 5 -11.72 21.43 -10.47
N ASN A 6 -12.99 21.84 -10.52
CA ASN A 6 -13.63 22.62 -9.45
C ASN A 6 -14.43 21.74 -8.48
N ILE A 7 -14.67 20.47 -8.83
CA ILE A 7 -15.44 19.55 -8.00
C ILE A 7 -14.54 18.93 -6.93
N ASN A 8 -14.85 19.25 -5.67
CA ASN A 8 -14.07 18.81 -4.51
C ASN A 8 -14.72 17.66 -3.74
N ASP A 9 -15.90 17.20 -4.11
CA ASP A 9 -16.50 16.00 -3.51
C ASP A 9 -16.56 14.84 -4.52
N LEU A 10 -16.21 13.62 -4.09
CA LEU A 10 -16.19 12.46 -4.99
C LEU A 10 -17.59 12.03 -5.43
N LYS A 11 -18.62 12.22 -4.59
CA LYS A 11 -19.99 11.88 -4.97
C LYS A 11 -20.54 12.89 -5.98
N GLU A 12 -20.22 14.17 -5.79
CA GLU A 12 -20.52 15.21 -6.78
C GLU A 12 -19.82 14.93 -8.11
N LEU A 13 -18.52 14.56 -8.07
CA LEU A 13 -17.77 14.22 -9.27
C LEU A 13 -18.40 13.02 -9.98
N LYS A 14 -18.73 11.96 -9.23
CA LYS A 14 -19.43 10.79 -9.76
C LYS A 14 -20.76 11.17 -10.41
N GLY A 15 -21.62 11.93 -9.73
CA GLY A 15 -22.89 12.38 -10.29
C GLY A 15 -22.75 13.34 -11.47
N PHE A 16 -21.67 14.12 -11.56
CA PHE A 16 -21.35 14.93 -12.74
C PHE A 16 -20.97 14.05 -13.95
N LEU A 17 -20.13 13.05 -13.72
CA LEU A 17 -19.66 12.14 -14.75
C LEU A 17 -20.80 11.24 -15.25
N GLU A 18 -21.64 10.69 -14.36
CA GLU A 18 -22.79 9.85 -14.72
C GLU A 18 -23.85 10.58 -15.56
N ARG A 19 -23.97 11.91 -15.41
CA ARG A 19 -24.89 12.74 -16.22
C ARG A 19 -24.41 12.96 -17.65
N GLN A 20 -23.17 12.61 -17.99
CA GLN A 20 -22.67 12.77 -19.34
C GLN A 20 -23.31 11.74 -20.28
N SER A 21 -23.79 12.19 -21.44
CA SER A 21 -24.55 11.35 -22.37
C SER A 21 -23.70 10.31 -23.11
N ASN A 22 -22.39 10.51 -23.21
CA ASN A 22 -21.47 9.59 -23.87
C ASN A 22 -20.22 9.37 -23.00
N GLN A 23 -20.26 8.30 -22.20
CA GLN A 23 -19.20 7.96 -21.25
C GLN A 23 -17.88 7.61 -21.95
N ASP A 24 -17.94 6.94 -23.10
CA ASP A 24 -16.75 6.56 -23.85
C ASP A 24 -16.02 7.79 -24.38
N LYS A 25 -16.75 8.74 -24.97
CA LYS A 25 -16.16 10.00 -25.42
C LYS A 25 -15.56 10.80 -24.26
N VAL A 26 -16.20 10.80 -23.09
CA VAL A 26 -15.64 11.46 -21.90
C VAL A 26 -14.35 10.77 -21.46
N ARG A 27 -14.32 9.45 -21.43
CA ARG A 27 -13.12 8.66 -21.11
C ARG A 27 -11.96 8.98 -22.05
N GLU A 28 -12.20 8.95 -23.36
CA GLU A 28 -11.17 9.26 -24.37
C GLU A 28 -10.62 10.68 -24.24
N ASN A 29 -11.50 11.64 -23.95
CA ASN A 29 -11.09 13.02 -23.72
C ASN A 29 -10.27 13.17 -22.43
N LEU A 30 -10.70 12.54 -21.33
CA LEU A 30 -10.00 12.53 -20.06
C LEU A 30 -8.62 11.88 -20.19
N PHE A 31 -8.53 10.74 -20.89
CA PHE A 31 -7.27 10.06 -21.11
C PHE A 31 -6.32 10.89 -22.00
N SER A 32 -6.83 11.51 -23.06
CA SER A 32 -6.05 12.45 -23.88
C SER A 32 -5.54 13.63 -23.06
N GLU A 33 -6.35 14.14 -22.12
CA GLU A 33 -5.95 15.21 -21.21
C GLU A 33 -4.95 14.72 -20.15
N PHE A 34 -5.10 13.49 -19.64
CA PHE A 34 -4.15 12.85 -18.74
C PHE A 34 -2.76 12.82 -19.38
N LEU A 35 -2.62 12.39 -20.63
CA LEU A 35 -1.33 12.35 -21.31
C LEU A 35 -0.63 13.71 -21.40
N ARG A 36 -1.39 14.82 -21.37
CA ARG A 36 -0.82 16.19 -21.32
C ARG A 36 -0.25 16.55 -19.95
N TYR A 37 -0.78 15.97 -18.87
CA TYR A 37 -0.35 16.24 -17.49
C TYR A 37 0.42 15.08 -16.85
N ALA A 38 0.53 13.94 -17.52
CA ALA A 38 1.33 12.80 -17.06
C ALA A 38 2.82 13.16 -16.97
N ASP A 39 3.24 14.13 -17.79
CA ASP A 39 4.54 14.76 -17.74
C ASP A 39 4.56 16.12 -17.00
N TYR A 40 3.90 16.18 -15.84
CA TYR A 40 3.77 17.40 -15.04
C TYR A 40 5.11 18.01 -14.64
N LYS A 41 5.14 19.35 -14.54
CA LYS A 41 6.31 20.17 -14.20
C LYS A 41 6.19 20.93 -12.89
N ASN A 42 4.98 21.01 -12.34
CA ASN A 42 4.69 21.78 -11.15
C ASN A 42 3.44 21.23 -10.43
N VAL A 43 3.16 21.79 -9.24
CA VAL A 43 2.08 21.30 -8.39
C VAL A 43 0.71 21.46 -9.04
N SER A 44 0.51 22.52 -9.83
CA SER A 44 -0.77 22.78 -10.52
C SER A 44 -1.08 21.72 -11.56
N GLU A 45 -0.09 21.33 -12.36
CA GLU A 45 -0.22 20.25 -13.35
C GLU A 45 -0.43 18.89 -12.68
N TRP A 46 0.31 18.60 -11.61
CA TRP A 46 0.09 17.39 -10.80
C TRP A 46 -1.36 17.32 -10.27
N ASN A 47 -1.85 18.41 -9.66
CA ASN A 47 -3.20 18.45 -9.11
C ASN A 47 -4.28 18.28 -10.19
N ARG A 48 -4.03 18.73 -11.43
CA ARG A 48 -4.91 18.44 -12.57
C ARG A 48 -4.88 16.95 -12.93
N ALA A 49 -3.70 16.34 -13.02
CA ALA A 49 -3.57 14.91 -13.26
C ALA A 49 -4.32 14.07 -12.21
N VAL A 50 -4.23 14.46 -10.92
CA VAL A 50 -4.99 13.83 -9.83
C VAL A 50 -6.49 13.82 -10.13
N LYS A 51 -7.09 14.97 -10.49
CA LYS A 51 -8.53 15.06 -10.79
C LYS A 51 -8.94 14.20 -12.00
N ILE A 52 -8.06 14.10 -12.98
CA ILE A 52 -8.30 13.25 -14.16
C ILE A 52 -8.27 11.78 -13.76
N CYS A 53 -7.28 11.34 -12.99
CA CYS A 53 -7.19 9.97 -12.48
C CYS A 53 -8.38 9.62 -11.57
N GLU A 54 -8.86 10.56 -10.73
CA GLU A 54 -10.10 10.37 -9.95
C GLU A 54 -11.30 10.12 -10.85
N SER A 55 -11.41 10.88 -11.94
CA SER A 55 -12.50 10.76 -12.91
C SER A 55 -12.43 9.44 -13.67
N LEU A 56 -11.23 9.02 -14.11
CA LEU A 56 -11.01 7.74 -14.79
C LEU A 56 -11.20 6.54 -13.86
N ALA A 57 -10.90 6.66 -12.57
CA ALA A 57 -11.21 5.64 -11.58
C ALA A 57 -12.73 5.47 -11.35
N ILE A 58 -13.53 6.52 -11.59
CA ILE A 58 -15.01 6.43 -11.54
C ILE A 58 -15.58 5.84 -12.83
N LEU A 59 -15.10 6.31 -14.00
CA LEU A 59 -15.63 5.91 -15.31
C LEU A 59 -15.08 4.57 -15.83
N GLY A 60 -14.00 4.10 -15.23
CA GLY A 60 -13.15 3.04 -15.76
C GLY A 60 -12.18 3.60 -16.81
N TRP A 61 -10.97 3.03 -16.81
CA TRP A 61 -9.91 3.36 -17.77
C TRP A 61 -10.12 2.74 -19.16
N GLY A 62 -11.11 1.85 -19.33
CA GLY A 62 -11.36 1.17 -20.60
C GLY A 62 -10.17 0.28 -20.96
N GLU A 63 -9.66 0.44 -22.19
CA GLU A 63 -8.52 -0.33 -22.71
C GLU A 63 -7.15 0.23 -22.25
N TYR A 64 -7.13 1.36 -21.55
CA TYR A 64 -5.90 1.98 -21.03
C TYR A 64 -5.47 1.35 -19.70
N GLU A 65 -4.17 1.35 -19.42
CA GLU A 65 -3.63 0.87 -18.15
C GLU A 65 -4.17 1.76 -17.01
N PRO A 66 -4.87 1.19 -16.00
CA PRO A 66 -5.36 1.96 -14.88
C PRO A 66 -4.23 2.46 -13.99
N LEU A 67 -4.19 3.78 -13.74
CA LEU A 67 -3.19 4.43 -12.90
C LEU A 67 -3.80 5.19 -11.72
N GLU A 68 -3.06 5.22 -10.61
CA GLU A 68 -3.37 6.04 -9.43
C GLU A 68 -2.37 7.17 -9.26
N ALA A 69 -2.86 8.40 -9.13
CA ALA A 69 -2.04 9.57 -8.83
C ALA A 69 -1.87 9.73 -7.31
N LEU A 70 -0.73 9.30 -6.79
CA LEU A 70 -0.50 9.21 -5.34
C LEU A 70 0.52 10.24 -4.87
N ARG A 71 0.26 10.81 -3.69
CA ARG A 71 1.25 11.58 -2.93
C ARG A 71 1.84 10.72 -1.82
N GLY A 72 3.13 10.44 -1.92
CA GLY A 72 3.92 9.78 -0.89
C GLY A 72 4.71 10.75 -0.03
N MET A 73 5.66 10.17 0.73
CA MET A 73 6.63 10.90 1.53
C MET A 73 7.98 10.21 1.37
N PHE A 74 9.01 10.99 1.07
CA PHE A 74 10.39 10.55 0.96
C PHE A 74 11.02 10.40 2.35
N PHE A 75 12.15 9.70 2.47
CA PHE A 75 12.78 9.41 3.75
C PHE A 75 13.19 10.67 4.55
N ASN A 76 13.44 11.79 3.86
CA ASN A 76 13.78 13.07 4.47
C ASN A 76 12.55 13.94 4.82
N GLY A 77 11.33 13.40 4.67
CA GLY A 77 10.07 14.10 4.91
C GLY A 77 9.56 14.94 3.75
N ASN A 78 10.29 15.03 2.63
CA ASN A 78 9.80 15.71 1.43
C ASN A 78 8.62 14.95 0.80
N PRO A 79 7.60 15.63 0.27
CA PRO A 79 6.55 14.97 -0.49
C PRO A 79 7.11 14.27 -1.73
N THR A 80 6.48 13.18 -2.13
CA THR A 80 6.69 12.56 -3.45
C THR A 80 5.38 12.45 -4.21
N THR A 81 5.41 12.44 -5.53
CA THR A 81 4.24 12.22 -6.37
C THR A 81 4.57 11.26 -7.50
N PHE A 82 3.68 10.32 -7.76
CA PHE A 82 3.91 9.29 -8.78
C PHE A 82 2.59 8.67 -9.26
N PHE A 83 2.60 8.14 -10.47
CA PHE A 83 1.51 7.32 -11.00
C PHE A 83 1.85 5.84 -10.84
N LEU A 84 1.02 5.06 -10.14
CA LEU A 84 1.19 3.60 -10.01
C LEU A 84 0.11 2.85 -10.77
N ASN A 85 0.49 1.77 -11.46
CA ASN A 85 -0.47 0.80 -11.95
C ASN A 85 -0.93 -0.17 -10.83
N LYS A 86 -1.84 -1.09 -11.17
CA LYS A 86 -2.37 -2.10 -10.23
C LYS A 86 -1.30 -3.03 -9.62
N PHE A 87 -0.13 -3.15 -10.26
CA PHE A 87 0.98 -3.98 -9.80
C PHE A 87 1.97 -3.22 -8.90
N GLY A 88 1.83 -1.90 -8.79
CA GLY A 88 2.71 -1.02 -8.02
C GLY A 88 3.90 -0.50 -8.83
N GLU A 89 3.84 -0.54 -10.16
CA GLU A 89 4.89 -0.04 -11.04
C GLU A 89 4.65 1.43 -11.38
N CYS A 90 5.71 2.25 -11.27
CA CYS A 90 5.66 3.65 -11.65
C CYS A 90 5.50 3.82 -13.17
N ARG A 91 4.73 4.86 -13.56
CA ARG A 91 4.53 5.32 -14.94
C ARG A 91 4.73 6.83 -15.01
N PHE A 92 5.23 7.32 -16.14
CA PHE A 92 5.50 8.73 -16.40
C PHE A 92 6.36 9.37 -15.30
N VAL A 93 6.10 10.61 -14.89
CA VAL A 93 6.93 11.34 -13.92
C VAL A 93 6.69 10.86 -12.49
N ASP A 94 7.78 10.52 -11.80
CA ASP A 94 7.88 10.30 -10.36
C ASP A 94 8.78 11.39 -9.77
N ALA A 95 8.21 12.27 -8.95
CA ALA A 95 8.88 13.47 -8.47
C ALA A 95 9.05 13.49 -6.96
N VAL A 96 10.25 13.90 -6.52
CA VAL A 96 10.51 14.37 -5.17
C VAL A 96 10.34 15.88 -5.13
N TRP A 97 9.63 16.40 -4.12
CA TRP A 97 9.35 17.83 -4.00
C TRP A 97 10.20 18.46 -2.90
N SER A 98 10.94 19.51 -3.25
CA SER A 98 11.68 20.31 -2.29
C SER A 98 10.80 21.45 -1.76
N LYS A 99 10.72 21.56 -0.42
CA LYS A 99 10.09 22.72 0.23
C LYS A 99 10.98 23.95 0.07
N ARG A 100 10.38 25.07 -0.31
CA ARG A 100 10.95 26.41 -0.39
C ARG A 100 10.18 27.34 0.56
N THR A 101 10.68 28.56 0.75
CA THR A 101 10.03 29.56 1.62
C THR A 101 8.57 29.84 1.21
N THR A 102 8.31 29.82 -0.10
CA THR A 102 7.01 30.20 -0.70
C THR A 102 6.35 29.04 -1.44
N GLY A 103 6.56 27.79 -1.01
CA GLY A 103 5.87 26.63 -1.59
C GLY A 103 6.79 25.46 -1.95
N PHE A 104 6.44 24.73 -3.00
CA PHE A 104 7.14 23.52 -3.45
C PHE A 104 7.63 23.65 -4.89
N THR A 105 8.77 23.04 -5.18
CA THR A 105 9.28 22.83 -6.54
C THR A 105 9.79 21.39 -6.67
N MET A 106 9.78 20.85 -7.88
CA MET A 106 10.38 19.54 -8.16
C MET A 106 11.88 19.58 -7.90
N GLU A 107 12.41 18.54 -7.28
CA GLU A 107 13.83 18.41 -6.96
C GLU A 107 14.62 17.92 -8.18
N GLN A 108 15.62 18.71 -8.59
CA GLN A 108 16.53 18.35 -9.65
C GLN A 108 17.48 17.23 -9.20
N GLY A 109 17.76 16.27 -10.08
CA GLY A 109 18.64 15.13 -9.77
C GLY A 109 18.00 14.10 -8.84
N ARG A 110 16.70 14.26 -8.52
CA ARG A 110 15.91 13.28 -7.77
C ARG A 110 14.52 12.99 -8.34
N THR A 111 14.30 13.35 -9.60
CA THR A 111 13.03 13.11 -10.30
C THR A 111 13.27 12.07 -11.38
N SER A 112 12.36 11.11 -11.52
CA SER A 112 12.43 10.05 -12.51
C SER A 112 11.32 10.17 -13.54
N TYR A 113 11.52 9.55 -14.69
CA TYR A 113 10.50 9.28 -15.70
C TYR A 113 10.49 7.78 -15.99
N HIS A 114 9.30 7.18 -16.02
CA HIS A 114 9.10 5.77 -16.29
C HIS A 114 8.27 5.58 -17.55
N VAL A 115 8.68 4.65 -18.42
CA VAL A 115 7.89 4.32 -19.61
C VAL A 115 6.49 3.83 -19.24
N SER A 116 5.52 4.18 -20.07
CA SER A 116 4.16 3.64 -20.01
C SER A 116 3.78 2.97 -21.32
N PRO A 117 3.01 1.85 -21.29
CA PRO A 117 2.46 1.26 -22.52
C PRO A 117 1.54 2.23 -23.27
N ASN A 118 1.05 3.26 -22.59
CA ASN A 118 0.10 4.23 -23.11
C ASN A 118 0.74 5.58 -23.50
N GLN A 119 2.07 5.73 -23.38
CA GLN A 119 2.74 6.97 -23.75
C GLN A 119 2.76 7.17 -25.28
N THR A 120 2.61 8.41 -25.72
CA THR A 120 2.67 8.77 -27.15
C THR A 120 4.06 9.26 -27.58
N ASP A 121 4.92 9.59 -26.62
CA ASP A 121 6.29 10.04 -26.89
C ASP A 121 7.29 8.86 -26.91
N LYS A 122 8.52 9.13 -27.36
CA LYS A 122 9.59 8.14 -27.43
C LYS A 122 10.53 8.20 -26.22
N LYS A 123 10.13 8.85 -25.12
CA LYS A 123 10.99 8.99 -23.94
C LYS A 123 11.29 7.61 -23.35
N GLN A 124 12.53 7.45 -22.95
CA GLN A 124 12.98 6.27 -22.22
C GLN A 124 12.93 6.54 -20.72
N THR A 125 12.90 5.46 -19.95
CA THR A 125 13.01 5.55 -18.50
C THR A 125 14.28 6.32 -18.15
N THR A 126 14.14 7.37 -17.33
CA THR A 126 15.24 8.17 -16.81
C THR A 126 15.15 8.12 -15.30
N LEU A 127 16.18 7.61 -14.63
CA LEU A 127 16.20 7.52 -13.19
C LEU A 127 16.95 8.73 -12.63
N TRP A 128 16.30 9.47 -11.72
CA TRP A 128 16.85 10.61 -10.96
C TRP A 128 17.21 11.87 -11.77
N ASP A 129 17.66 11.72 -13.02
CA ASP A 129 18.11 12.81 -13.88
C ASP A 129 17.01 13.36 -14.81
N TYR A 130 15.75 13.20 -14.42
CA TYR A 130 14.68 13.82 -15.17
C TYR A 130 14.80 15.34 -15.14
N LYS A 131 14.76 15.98 -16.31
CA LYS A 131 14.94 17.42 -16.42
C LYS A 131 13.77 18.17 -15.79
N THR A 132 14.02 18.81 -14.66
CA THR A 132 13.11 19.73 -14.01
C THR A 132 13.56 21.18 -14.22
N LYS A 133 12.62 22.11 -14.08
CA LYS A 133 12.89 23.55 -14.01
C LYS A 133 12.28 24.04 -12.71
N GLU A 134 12.99 24.89 -11.98
CA GLU A 134 12.43 25.47 -10.75
C GLU A 134 11.18 26.30 -11.08
N ASP A 135 10.06 25.92 -10.45
CA ASP A 135 8.76 26.56 -10.54
C ASP A 135 8.08 26.40 -9.17
N ILE A 136 8.32 27.39 -8.30
CA ILE A 136 7.87 27.33 -6.90
C ILE A 136 6.40 27.73 -6.84
N GLN A 137 5.55 26.82 -6.34
CA GLN A 137 4.12 27.08 -6.20
C GLN A 137 3.67 26.87 -4.75
N ASP A 138 3.00 27.89 -4.20
CA ASP A 138 2.42 27.86 -2.84
C ASP A 138 1.01 27.26 -2.85
N ILE A 139 0.90 26.02 -3.30
CA ILE A 139 -0.35 25.27 -3.28
C ILE A 139 -0.12 23.86 -2.74
N LYS A 140 -1.17 23.29 -2.16
CA LYS A 140 -1.13 21.93 -1.60
C LYS A 140 -0.93 20.91 -2.73
N ILE A 141 0.02 20.00 -2.53
CA ILE A 141 0.18 18.81 -3.37
C ILE A 141 -0.92 17.81 -2.99
N GLU A 142 -1.82 17.54 -3.94
CA GLU A 142 -2.96 16.65 -3.75
C GLU A 142 -2.60 15.17 -3.94
N SER A 143 -3.47 14.30 -3.46
CA SER A 143 -3.42 12.85 -3.72
C SER A 143 -4.82 12.39 -4.13
N GLN A 144 -4.90 11.42 -5.03
CA GLN A 144 -6.15 10.80 -5.43
C GLN A 144 -6.90 10.22 -4.21
N ARG A 145 -8.23 10.39 -4.20
CA ARG A 145 -9.10 10.03 -3.05
C ARG A 145 -9.92 8.77 -3.25
N ASN A 146 -9.99 8.25 -4.47
CA ASN A 146 -10.51 6.93 -4.82
C ASN A 146 -9.38 6.06 -5.37
N TRP A 147 -9.64 4.79 -5.67
CA TRP A 147 -8.62 3.86 -6.14
C TRP A 147 -9.09 3.03 -7.31
N THR A 148 -8.12 2.63 -8.14
CA THR A 148 -8.33 1.62 -9.17
C THR A 148 -8.40 0.23 -8.51
N PRO A 149 -9.20 -0.68 -9.07
CA PRO A 149 -9.27 -2.04 -8.54
C PRO A 149 -7.94 -2.76 -8.72
N LYS A 150 -7.41 -3.24 -7.60
CA LYS A 150 -6.14 -3.97 -7.49
C LYS A 150 -6.23 -4.92 -6.31
N ASN A 151 -5.34 -5.92 -6.26
CA ASN A 151 -5.31 -6.89 -5.15
C ASN A 151 -5.43 -6.15 -3.80
N PRO A 152 -6.45 -6.43 -2.98
CA PRO A 152 -6.65 -5.72 -1.73
C PRO A 152 -5.76 -6.24 -0.60
N VAL A 153 -5.21 -7.45 -0.66
CA VAL A 153 -4.42 -8.04 0.45
C VAL A 153 -2.92 -7.97 0.13
N TRP A 154 -2.17 -7.25 0.95
CA TRP A 154 -0.73 -7.01 0.74
C TRP A 154 0.06 -7.51 1.94
N PHE A 155 1.14 -8.21 1.68
CA PHE A 155 2.13 -8.54 2.70
C PHE A 155 3.27 -7.54 2.68
N GLU A 156 3.63 -7.05 3.86
CA GLU A 156 4.77 -6.17 4.05
C GLU A 156 5.63 -6.70 5.21
N ARG A 157 6.94 -6.55 5.11
CA ARG A 157 7.85 -6.85 6.22
C ARG A 157 7.96 -5.62 7.10
N GLY A 158 7.66 -5.77 8.39
CA GLY A 158 7.84 -4.69 9.35
C GLY A 158 9.30 -4.23 9.45
N ILE A 159 10.23 -5.20 9.49
CA ILE A 159 11.68 -4.99 9.44
C ILE A 159 12.26 -6.11 8.55
N SER A 160 13.37 -5.84 7.84
CA SER A 160 14.02 -6.81 6.95
C SER A 160 14.71 -7.98 7.66
N ASN A 161 14.99 -7.85 8.96
CA ASN A 161 15.78 -8.82 9.72
C ASN A 161 14.95 -10.06 10.10
N CYS A 162 15.60 -11.21 10.10
CA CYS A 162 15.05 -12.52 10.46
C CYS A 162 16.18 -13.48 10.80
N TYR A 163 15.86 -14.61 11.44
CA TYR A 163 16.78 -15.74 11.51
C TYR A 163 17.01 -16.38 10.13
N GLU A 164 18.21 -16.92 9.90
CA GLU A 164 18.63 -17.50 8.61
C GLU A 164 17.64 -18.55 8.07
N SER A 165 17.12 -19.39 8.97
CA SER A 165 16.17 -20.46 8.67
C SER A 165 14.81 -19.97 8.12
N SER A 166 14.46 -18.71 8.33
CA SER A 166 13.21 -18.12 7.80
C SER A 166 13.40 -17.39 6.47
N LYS A 167 14.63 -17.22 5.97
CA LYS A 167 14.86 -16.46 4.72
C LYS A 167 14.15 -17.07 3.52
N LEU A 168 14.22 -18.39 3.36
CA LEU A 168 13.57 -19.07 2.24
C LEU A 168 12.04 -18.88 2.25
N PHE A 169 11.43 -18.96 3.44
CA PHE A 169 10.02 -18.66 3.65
C PHE A 169 9.68 -17.19 3.31
N LEU A 170 10.47 -16.23 3.79
CA LEU A 170 10.22 -14.81 3.50
C LEU A 170 10.36 -14.50 2.01
N GLU A 171 11.34 -15.10 1.35
CA GLU A 171 11.50 -14.96 -0.09
C GLU A 171 10.32 -15.53 -0.86
N SER A 172 9.71 -16.64 -0.43
CA SER A 172 8.52 -17.18 -1.10
C SER A 172 7.28 -16.33 -0.87
N VAL A 173 7.14 -15.63 0.27
CA VAL A 173 6.08 -14.63 0.44
C VAL A 173 6.22 -13.49 -0.59
N ASP A 174 7.43 -12.95 -0.76
CA ASP A 174 7.71 -11.81 -1.64
C ASP A 174 7.67 -12.18 -3.13
N LYS A 175 8.23 -13.34 -3.50
CA LYS A 175 8.46 -13.74 -4.90
C LYS A 175 7.40 -14.69 -5.46
N GLU A 176 6.58 -15.32 -4.62
CA GLU A 176 5.58 -16.28 -5.06
C GLU A 176 4.17 -15.86 -4.63
N LEU A 177 3.91 -15.70 -3.33
CA LEU A 177 2.57 -15.40 -2.82
C LEU A 177 2.08 -14.02 -3.25
N GLN A 178 2.88 -12.97 -3.05
CA GLN A 178 2.47 -11.60 -3.39
C GLN A 178 2.19 -11.44 -4.90
N PRO A 179 3.02 -11.96 -5.83
CA PRO A 179 2.70 -11.99 -7.25
C PRO A 179 1.45 -12.80 -7.58
N LEU A 180 1.29 -14.01 -6.99
CA LEU A 180 0.11 -14.85 -7.19
C LEU A 180 -1.18 -14.11 -6.85
N LEU A 181 -1.20 -13.41 -5.71
CA LEU A 181 -2.35 -12.59 -5.29
C LEU A 181 -2.59 -11.40 -6.23
N LYS A 182 -1.53 -10.74 -6.71
CA LYS A 182 -1.65 -9.63 -7.67
C LYS A 182 -2.26 -10.07 -9.01
N GLU A 183 -1.93 -11.28 -9.46
CA GLU A 183 -2.37 -11.81 -10.74
C GLU A 183 -3.78 -12.40 -10.68
N LYS A 184 -4.09 -13.20 -9.65
CA LYS A 184 -5.28 -14.06 -9.64
C LYS A 184 -6.44 -13.57 -8.77
N MET A 185 -6.26 -12.55 -7.93
CA MET A 185 -7.39 -11.91 -7.23
C MET A 185 -8.25 -11.11 -8.22
N HIS A 186 -9.56 -11.02 -7.97
CA HIS A 186 -10.53 -10.33 -8.83
C HIS A 186 -11.09 -9.05 -8.19
N PRO A 187 -10.28 -8.00 -7.98
CA PRO A 187 -10.69 -6.80 -7.24
C PRO A 187 -11.90 -6.07 -7.83
N GLU A 188 -12.08 -6.14 -9.14
CA GLU A 188 -13.23 -5.61 -9.87
C GLU A 188 -14.58 -6.18 -9.37
N LYS A 189 -14.57 -7.42 -8.84
CA LYS A 189 -15.77 -8.10 -8.33
C LYS A 189 -16.04 -7.81 -6.86
N TYR A 190 -15.08 -7.23 -6.15
CA TYR A 190 -15.21 -7.00 -4.72
C TYR A 190 -15.85 -5.64 -4.41
N GLY A 191 -15.64 -4.62 -5.23
CA GLY A 191 -16.12 -3.25 -4.98
C GLY A 191 -15.00 -2.28 -4.63
N THR A 192 -15.36 -1.03 -4.34
CA THR A 192 -14.40 0.09 -4.26
C THR A 192 -14.23 0.69 -2.86
N ALA A 193 -14.81 0.07 -1.82
CA ALA A 193 -14.71 0.59 -0.45
C ALA A 193 -13.39 0.28 0.25
N ILE A 194 -12.66 -0.75 -0.20
CA ILE A 194 -11.37 -1.16 0.36
C ILE A 194 -10.27 -0.93 -0.67
N ASN A 195 -9.25 -0.17 -0.27
CA ASN A 195 -8.05 0.07 -1.07
C ASN A 195 -7.01 -1.02 -0.80
N ARG A 196 -6.61 -1.17 0.46
CA ARG A 196 -5.61 -2.17 0.90
C ARG A 196 -5.85 -2.64 2.33
N ILE A 197 -5.70 -3.93 2.53
CA ILE A 197 -5.54 -4.63 3.79
C ILE A 197 -4.07 -5.04 3.81
N ILE A 198 -3.27 -4.35 4.61
CA ILE A 198 -1.83 -4.58 4.72
C ILE A 198 -1.61 -5.48 5.92
N ILE A 199 -1.04 -6.66 5.67
CA ILE A 199 -0.62 -7.62 6.68
C ILE A 199 0.89 -7.49 6.82
N ASN A 200 1.32 -6.75 7.83
CA ASN A 200 2.71 -6.69 8.23
C ASN A 200 3.07 -7.99 8.95
N HIS A 201 4.17 -8.62 8.58
CA HIS A 201 4.71 -9.76 9.31
C HIS A 201 6.10 -9.42 9.85
N SER A 202 6.23 -9.48 11.18
CA SER A 202 7.45 -9.17 11.91
C SER A 202 8.02 -10.43 12.52
N HIS A 203 9.30 -10.68 12.26
CA HIS A 203 9.98 -11.91 12.63
C HIS A 203 11.06 -11.63 13.67
N SER A 204 11.24 -12.57 14.59
CA SER A 204 12.36 -12.52 15.54
C SER A 204 13.68 -12.67 14.79
N TYR A 205 14.73 -12.03 15.31
CA TYR A 205 16.07 -12.06 14.72
C TYR A 205 17.15 -11.77 15.76
N TYR A 206 18.36 -12.22 15.45
CA TYR A 206 19.57 -11.87 16.17
C TYR A 206 20.70 -11.74 15.15
N ASP A 207 21.10 -10.51 14.83
CA ASP A 207 22.26 -10.27 13.97
C ASP A 207 23.53 -10.14 14.81
N HIS A 208 23.45 -9.36 15.90
CA HIS A 208 24.50 -9.19 16.89
C HIS A 208 23.94 -8.57 18.19
N ALA A 209 24.79 -8.39 19.21
CA ALA A 209 24.38 -7.98 20.55
C ALA A 209 23.58 -6.67 20.64
N HIS A 210 23.75 -5.77 19.66
CA HIS A 210 23.07 -4.46 19.57
C HIS A 210 21.98 -4.40 18.49
N CYS A 211 21.80 -5.48 17.71
CA CYS A 211 20.78 -5.61 16.67
C CYS A 211 20.12 -6.98 16.79
N LYS A 212 19.12 -7.06 17.66
CA LYS A 212 18.36 -8.27 17.97
C LYS A 212 16.98 -7.88 18.46
N THR A 213 15.98 -8.68 18.08
CA THR A 213 14.63 -8.62 18.64
C THR A 213 14.09 -10.04 18.69
N ASN A 214 13.76 -10.53 19.88
CA ASN A 214 13.11 -11.81 20.08
C ASN A 214 11.71 -11.57 20.61
N TYR A 215 10.71 -11.76 19.74
CA TYR A 215 9.32 -11.60 20.14
C TYR A 215 8.93 -12.67 21.14
N ILE A 216 8.28 -12.24 22.22
CA ILE A 216 7.53 -13.11 23.13
C ILE A 216 6.06 -12.83 22.85
N ILE A 217 5.25 -13.88 22.70
CA ILE A 217 3.83 -13.72 22.41
C ILE A 217 3.04 -13.74 23.71
N SER A 218 2.29 -12.67 23.96
CA SER A 218 1.39 -12.57 25.09
C SER A 218 0.21 -13.52 24.93
N GLU A 219 -0.11 -14.26 25.99
CA GLU A 219 -1.31 -15.10 26.10
C GLU A 219 -2.59 -14.28 26.36
N SER A 220 -2.47 -12.97 26.59
CA SER A 220 -3.61 -12.08 26.82
C SER A 220 -4.31 -11.72 25.51
N ASP A 221 -5.62 -11.92 25.49
CA ASP A 221 -6.51 -11.45 24.41
C ASP A 221 -6.69 -9.92 24.40
N GLY A 222 -6.32 -9.25 25.49
CA GLY A 222 -6.39 -7.79 25.61
C GLY A 222 -5.31 -7.07 24.80
N LYS A 223 -5.63 -5.86 24.32
CA LYS A 223 -4.66 -4.99 23.64
C LYS A 223 -3.50 -4.67 24.59
N LEU A 224 -2.29 -5.06 24.21
CA LEU A 224 -1.09 -4.81 24.98
C LEU A 224 -0.56 -3.40 24.69
N THR A 225 -0.42 -2.57 25.73
CA THR A 225 0.27 -1.27 25.62
C THR A 225 1.77 -1.47 25.81
N ASN A 226 2.61 -0.54 25.34
CA ASN A 226 4.06 -0.64 25.53
C ASN A 226 4.46 -0.68 27.01
N GLN A 227 3.76 0.07 27.86
CA GLN A 227 4.02 0.06 29.30
C GLN A 227 3.66 -1.30 29.90
N LYS A 228 2.45 -1.81 29.63
CA LYS A 228 2.03 -3.11 30.13
C LYS A 228 2.92 -4.25 29.60
N ALA A 229 3.30 -4.18 28.33
CA ALA A 229 4.24 -5.12 27.73
C ALA A 229 5.57 -5.18 28.48
N TRP A 230 6.07 -4.02 28.91
CA TRP A 230 7.32 -3.91 29.67
C TRP A 230 7.15 -4.45 31.09
N GLU A 231 6.07 -4.09 31.77
CA GLU A 231 5.72 -4.59 33.12
C GLU A 231 5.60 -6.11 33.13
N ASP A 232 4.72 -6.67 32.28
CA ASP A 232 4.47 -8.11 32.16
C ASP A 232 5.77 -8.87 31.80
N LEU A 233 6.63 -8.32 30.92
CA LEU A 233 7.89 -8.97 30.55
C LEU A 233 8.89 -9.03 31.71
N HIS A 234 8.92 -8.03 32.60
CA HIS A 234 9.79 -8.01 33.79
C HIS A 234 9.26 -8.92 34.91
N GLU A 235 7.98 -9.27 34.90
CA GLU A 235 7.43 -10.33 35.77
C GLU A 235 7.85 -11.72 35.29
N MET A 236 7.97 -11.91 33.97
CA MET A 236 8.35 -13.20 33.36
C MET A 236 9.86 -13.46 33.39
N TYR A 237 10.68 -12.43 33.15
CA TYR A 237 12.12 -12.57 32.97
C TYR A 237 12.92 -11.52 33.75
N PRO A 238 14.10 -11.86 34.29
CA PRO A 238 15.02 -10.89 34.85
C PRO A 238 15.46 -9.86 33.81
N LYS A 239 15.63 -8.60 34.23
CA LYS A 239 16.08 -7.49 33.36
C LYS A 239 17.32 -7.83 32.53
N LYS A 240 18.31 -8.48 33.14
CA LYS A 240 19.55 -8.88 32.46
C LYS A 240 19.28 -9.84 31.29
N GLU A 241 18.39 -10.80 31.48
CA GLU A 241 18.02 -11.77 30.46
C GLU A 241 17.26 -11.11 29.30
N ILE A 242 16.36 -10.17 29.61
CA ILE A 242 15.64 -9.36 28.61
C ILE A 242 16.63 -8.60 27.74
N GLU A 243 17.62 -7.93 28.33
CA GLU A 243 18.63 -7.14 27.61
C GLU A 243 19.60 -8.02 26.80
N GLU A 244 20.01 -9.16 27.35
CA GLU A 244 20.93 -10.11 26.69
C GLU A 244 20.28 -10.79 25.49
N ASN A 245 18.99 -11.11 25.56
CA ASN A 245 18.26 -11.79 24.49
C ASN A 245 17.47 -10.83 23.58
N GLY A 246 17.25 -9.58 24.00
CA GLY A 246 16.44 -8.61 23.27
C GLY A 246 14.96 -8.99 23.24
N TYR A 247 14.41 -9.43 24.37
CA TYR A 247 13.02 -9.86 24.44
C TYR A 247 12.05 -8.70 24.26
N TYR A 248 10.98 -8.96 23.51
CA TYR A 248 9.97 -7.96 23.19
C TYR A 248 8.56 -8.56 23.17
N LEU A 249 7.79 -8.29 24.22
CA LEU A 249 6.44 -8.84 24.38
C LEU A 249 5.44 -8.16 23.43
N ARG A 250 4.65 -8.97 22.72
CA ARG A 250 3.65 -8.53 21.73
C ARG A 250 2.42 -9.43 21.74
N ASN A 251 1.27 -8.89 21.34
CA ASN A 251 0.17 -9.73 20.89
C ASN A 251 0.54 -10.38 19.54
N ARG A 252 0.09 -11.62 19.31
CA ARG A 252 0.25 -12.30 18.00
C ARG A 252 -0.27 -11.44 16.86
N LEU A 253 -1.49 -10.92 17.02
CA LEU A 253 -2.20 -10.11 16.03
C LEU A 253 -2.50 -8.72 16.61
N VAL A 254 -2.08 -7.67 15.92
CA VAL A 254 -2.42 -6.28 16.26
C VAL A 254 -3.20 -5.67 15.09
N TYR A 255 -4.42 -5.23 15.36
CA TYR A 255 -5.29 -4.64 14.34
C TYR A 255 -5.27 -3.10 14.41
N GLY A 256 -4.85 -2.47 13.33
CA GLY A 256 -4.97 -1.03 13.13
C GLY A 256 -6.41 -0.60 12.83
N PRO A 257 -6.71 0.71 12.95
CA PRO A 257 -8.00 1.25 12.56
C PRO A 257 -8.16 1.25 11.04
N PHE A 258 -9.38 1.04 10.56
CA PHE A 258 -9.73 1.31 9.17
C PHE A 258 -9.78 2.81 8.91
N ARG A 259 -9.03 3.26 7.91
CA ARG A 259 -8.89 4.66 7.50
C ARG A 259 -9.79 4.96 6.32
N THR A 260 -10.92 5.63 6.56
CA THR A 260 -11.90 5.97 5.52
C THR A 260 -11.37 6.93 4.47
N ASP A 261 -10.39 7.77 4.84
CA ASP A 261 -9.73 8.72 3.93
C ASP A 261 -8.80 8.04 2.91
N THR A 262 -8.34 6.82 3.20
CA THR A 262 -7.39 6.09 2.33
C THR A 262 -7.89 4.72 1.88
N GLY A 263 -8.97 4.21 2.47
CA GLY A 263 -9.47 2.85 2.27
C GLY A 263 -8.53 1.77 2.83
N LYS A 264 -7.62 2.13 3.75
CA LYS A 264 -6.56 1.23 4.23
C LYS A 264 -6.81 0.72 5.65
N VAL A 265 -6.30 -0.47 5.91
CA VAL A 265 -6.16 -1.02 7.27
C VAL A 265 -4.86 -1.80 7.35
N ASN A 266 -4.16 -1.69 8.49
CA ASN A 266 -2.94 -2.43 8.77
C ASN A 266 -3.22 -3.48 9.84
N ILE A 267 -2.57 -4.63 9.71
CA ILE A 267 -2.58 -5.72 10.67
C ILE A 267 -1.13 -6.16 10.87
N ASP A 268 -0.66 -6.23 12.11
CA ASP A 268 0.68 -6.74 12.41
C ASP A 268 0.58 -8.16 12.97
N ILE A 269 1.32 -9.09 12.36
CA ILE A 269 1.54 -10.45 12.83
C ILE A 269 2.97 -10.54 13.35
N HIS A 270 3.15 -10.92 14.61
CA HIS A 270 4.47 -11.11 15.21
C HIS A 270 4.80 -12.60 15.28
N PHE A 271 6.01 -12.98 14.90
CA PHE A 271 6.53 -14.34 14.94
C PHE A 271 7.76 -14.42 15.87
N GLU A 272 7.61 -15.16 16.96
CA GLU A 272 8.65 -15.51 17.93
C GLU A 272 9.74 -16.38 17.30
N LYS A 273 10.85 -16.53 18.02
CA LYS A 273 11.99 -17.34 17.56
C LYS A 273 11.60 -18.77 17.20
N THR A 274 10.68 -19.41 17.92
CA THR A 274 10.28 -20.80 17.64
C THR A 274 9.64 -20.96 16.25
N PHE A 275 9.05 -19.91 15.68
CA PHE A 275 8.61 -19.93 14.27
C PHE A 275 9.78 -20.22 13.32
N SER A 276 10.95 -19.62 13.58
CA SER A 276 12.14 -19.83 12.75
C SER A 276 12.79 -21.21 12.95
N GLU A 277 12.40 -21.93 14.00
CA GLU A 277 12.88 -23.29 14.28
C GLU A 277 12.04 -24.35 13.56
N LEU A 278 10.87 -23.96 13.03
CA LEU A 278 10.01 -24.80 12.21
C LEU A 278 10.64 -25.08 10.84
N SER A 279 10.26 -26.20 10.23
CA SER A 279 10.59 -26.48 8.84
C SER A 279 9.94 -25.46 7.89
N TYR A 280 10.46 -25.36 6.66
CA TYR A 280 9.90 -24.47 5.63
C TYR A 280 8.39 -24.70 5.41
N HIS A 281 7.94 -25.95 5.43
CA HIS A 281 6.53 -26.29 5.27
C HIS A 281 5.69 -25.83 6.46
N GLU A 282 6.14 -26.12 7.68
CA GLU A 282 5.44 -25.70 8.91
C GLU A 282 5.40 -24.17 9.06
N GLN A 283 6.44 -23.45 8.62
CA GLN A 283 6.42 -21.99 8.55
C GLN A 283 5.32 -21.47 7.61
N LYS A 284 5.17 -22.08 6.43
CA LYS A 284 4.07 -21.73 5.49
C LYS A 284 2.71 -22.04 6.10
N GLU A 285 2.54 -23.21 6.72
CA GLU A 285 1.29 -23.60 7.36
C GLU A 285 0.86 -22.63 8.45
N GLN A 286 1.76 -22.35 9.41
CA GLN A 286 1.47 -21.46 10.52
C GLN A 286 1.25 -20.01 10.04
N PHE A 287 2.01 -19.55 9.05
CA PHE A 287 1.78 -18.24 8.45
C PHE A 287 0.40 -18.14 7.78
N THR A 288 0.02 -19.15 6.99
CA THR A 288 -1.29 -19.19 6.33
C THR A 288 -2.43 -19.15 7.34
N GLU A 289 -2.32 -19.91 8.44
CA GLU A 289 -3.33 -19.90 9.50
C GLU A 289 -3.52 -18.50 10.11
N TYR A 290 -2.42 -17.82 10.47
CA TYR A 290 -2.51 -16.48 11.05
C TYR A 290 -2.97 -15.43 10.03
N ALA A 291 -2.53 -15.53 8.76
CA ALA A 291 -2.97 -14.62 7.70
C ALA A 291 -4.48 -14.76 7.43
N LEU A 292 -5.02 -15.98 7.39
CA LEU A 292 -6.46 -16.22 7.26
C LEU A 292 -7.23 -15.74 8.48
N THR A 293 -6.73 -15.99 9.69
CA THR A 293 -7.35 -15.51 10.93
C THR A 293 -7.41 -13.98 10.96
N ALA A 294 -6.31 -13.32 10.61
CA ALA A 294 -6.22 -11.87 10.49
C ALA A 294 -7.22 -11.31 9.47
N LEU A 295 -7.26 -11.89 8.27
CA LEU A 295 -8.12 -11.43 7.18
C LEU A 295 -9.61 -11.59 7.52
N ASN A 296 -10.01 -12.76 8.03
CA ASN A 296 -11.40 -13.01 8.45
C ASN A 296 -11.83 -12.05 9.55
N THR A 297 -10.99 -11.86 10.58
CA THR A 297 -11.29 -10.95 11.68
C THR A 297 -11.49 -9.52 11.19
N ILE A 298 -10.65 -9.04 10.27
CA ILE A 298 -10.82 -7.68 9.74
C ILE A 298 -12.03 -7.57 8.82
N ALA A 299 -12.30 -8.58 8.00
CA ALA A 299 -13.46 -8.61 7.12
C ALA A 299 -14.76 -8.55 7.95
N ASP A 300 -14.88 -9.31 9.03
CA ASP A 300 -16.05 -9.26 9.92
C ASP A 300 -16.23 -7.90 10.60
N LYS A 301 -15.13 -7.26 11.00
CA LYS A 301 -15.16 -5.88 11.53
C LYS A 301 -15.62 -4.88 10.46
N LEU A 302 -15.20 -5.05 9.21
CA LEU A 302 -15.53 -4.15 8.11
C LEU A 302 -16.94 -4.39 7.55
N LYS A 303 -17.43 -5.62 7.51
CA LYS A 303 -18.82 -5.97 7.15
C LYS A 303 -19.83 -5.20 8.01
N LYS A 304 -19.52 -5.00 9.31
CA LYS A 304 -20.36 -4.19 10.23
C LYS A 304 -20.52 -2.74 9.79
N LYS A 305 -19.59 -2.20 8.98
CA LYS A 305 -19.66 -0.84 8.42
C LYS A 305 -20.58 -0.74 7.19
N LYS A 306 -21.12 -1.87 6.70
CA LYS A 306 -22.06 -1.94 5.55
C LYS A 306 -21.54 -1.26 4.29
N PHE A 307 -20.25 -1.46 4.01
CA PHE A 307 -19.69 -1.04 2.74
C PHE A 307 -20.27 -1.86 1.59
N ASP A 308 -20.40 -1.22 0.43
CA ASP A 308 -20.65 -1.91 -0.83
C ASP A 308 -19.34 -2.63 -1.25
N TYR A 309 -19.09 -3.76 -0.60
CA TYR A 309 -17.90 -4.58 -0.81
C TYR A 309 -18.19 -6.06 -0.53
N ASN A 310 -17.90 -6.93 -1.49
CA ASN A 310 -18.06 -8.37 -1.39
C ASN A 310 -16.86 -9.01 -0.66
N PHE A 311 -16.88 -8.93 0.66
CA PHE A 311 -15.86 -9.53 1.52
C PHE A 311 -15.81 -11.06 1.40
N ASP A 312 -16.95 -11.71 1.18
CA ASP A 312 -17.02 -13.18 1.12
C ASP A 312 -16.26 -13.70 -0.09
N LEU A 313 -16.49 -13.11 -1.27
CA LEU A 313 -15.75 -13.46 -2.48
C LEU A 313 -14.25 -13.12 -2.36
N MET A 314 -13.91 -11.99 -1.75
CA MET A 314 -12.51 -11.62 -1.52
C MET A 314 -11.78 -12.63 -0.63
N ILE A 315 -12.43 -13.10 0.44
CA ILE A 315 -11.88 -14.15 1.32
C ILE A 315 -11.79 -15.48 0.60
N GLU A 316 -12.80 -15.86 -0.19
CA GLU A 316 -12.80 -17.10 -0.97
C GLU A 316 -11.61 -17.14 -1.94
N ASP A 317 -11.45 -16.09 -2.75
CA ASP A 317 -10.33 -15.97 -3.69
C ASP A 317 -8.99 -15.99 -2.96
N PHE A 318 -8.84 -15.22 -1.88
CA PHE A 318 -7.60 -15.22 -1.08
C PHE A 318 -7.30 -16.60 -0.48
N THR A 319 -8.31 -17.27 0.10
CA THR A 319 -8.17 -18.58 0.74
C THR A 319 -7.74 -19.64 -0.27
N LYS A 320 -8.30 -19.62 -1.47
CA LYS A 320 -7.89 -20.50 -2.55
C LYS A 320 -6.42 -20.28 -2.90
N LEU A 321 -6.02 -19.03 -3.12
CA LEU A 321 -4.67 -18.67 -3.58
C LEU A 321 -3.59 -18.92 -2.52
N ILE A 322 -3.86 -18.59 -1.25
CA ILE A 322 -2.89 -18.85 -0.19
C ILE A 322 -2.72 -20.35 0.06
N ASN A 323 -3.76 -21.17 -0.14
CA ASN A 323 -3.64 -22.63 -0.06
C ASN A 323 -2.93 -23.23 -1.29
N GLU A 324 -3.11 -22.66 -2.48
CA GLU A 324 -2.33 -23.01 -3.68
C GLU A 324 -0.84 -22.73 -3.46
N TRP A 325 -0.50 -21.57 -2.90
CA TRP A 325 0.87 -21.23 -2.54
C TRP A 325 1.41 -22.10 -1.41
N LYS A 326 0.59 -22.45 -0.41
CA LYS A 326 0.99 -23.24 0.76
C LYS A 326 1.40 -24.66 0.38
N ALA A 327 0.62 -25.30 -0.50
CA ALA A 327 0.90 -26.63 -1.05
C ALA A 327 2.30 -26.71 -1.70
#